data_AF-A0A7Y3E4H6-F1
#
_entry.id   AF-A0A7Y3E4H6-F1
#
_cell.length_a   1.000
_cell.length_b   1.000
_cell.length_c   1.000
_cell.angle_alpha   90.00
_cell.angle_beta   90.00
_cell.angle_gamma   90.00
#
_symmetry.space_group_name_H-M   'P 1'
#
loop_
_entity.id
_entity.type
_entity.pdbx_description
1 polymer ?
#
loop_
_entity_poly.entity_id
_entity_poly.type
_entity_poly.pdbx_seq_one_letter_code
_entity_poly.pdbx_strand_id
1 'polypeptide(L)'
;MTDPQLQLTLSRLFRNTEKAHQEARGGSGRDDPDWSIWYADQLAGPLEQQAGMKFDRSQLIFSLMNAELEHVARAPDSDWAEFYANEFIQHFAASDSAADDRLALYYMPSCPFCWNVLDVIKRLGLQVEMRDVTADRARRDELMEARGRPTVPVLRIYSPGGEERWMPESQDIVHYLQSTYG
;
A
#
# COMPACT_ATOMS: atom_id res chain seq x y z
N MET A 1 -10.61 -10.42 -4.83
CA MET A 1 -10.32 -10.75 -6.25
C MET A 1 -9.80 -9.49 -6.89
N THR A 2 -8.56 -9.47 -7.36
CA THR A 2 -7.93 -8.29 -7.99
C THR A 2 -8.77 -7.79 -9.17
N ASP A 3 -9.14 -6.51 -9.19
CA ASP A 3 -9.78 -5.87 -10.34
C ASP A 3 -8.85 -5.96 -11.57
N PRO A 4 -9.21 -6.78 -12.59
CA PRO A 4 -8.34 -6.99 -13.75
C PRO A 4 -8.15 -5.71 -14.59
N GLN A 5 -9.12 -4.80 -14.56
CA GLN A 5 -9.05 -3.56 -15.32
C GLN A 5 -8.09 -2.57 -14.65
N LEU A 6 -8.16 -2.45 -13.32
CA LEU A 6 -7.22 -1.63 -12.55
C LEU A 6 -5.79 -2.17 -12.68
N GLN A 7 -5.61 -3.49 -12.59
CA GLN A 7 -4.29 -4.13 -12.78
C GLN A 7 -3.71 -3.79 -14.15
N LEU A 8 -4.50 -3.96 -15.22
CA LEU A 8 -4.06 -3.64 -16.58
C LEU A 8 -3.70 -2.16 -16.74
N THR A 9 -4.45 -1.27 -16.09
CA THR A 9 -4.22 0.18 -16.12
C THR A 9 -2.89 0.52 -15.46
N LEU A 10 -2.65 0.03 -14.25
CA LEU A 10 -1.40 0.26 -13.50
C LEU A 10 -0.20 -0.34 -14.24
N SER A 11 -0.29 -1.59 -14.72
CA SER A 11 0.79 -2.23 -15.49
C SER A 11 1.17 -1.39 -16.72
N ARG A 12 0.19 -0.81 -17.43
CA ARG A 12 0.45 0.08 -18.57
C ARG A 12 1.11 1.38 -18.13
N LEU A 13 0.68 2.00 -17.04
CA LEU A 13 1.30 3.22 -16.51
C LEU A 13 2.77 2.98 -16.17
N PHE A 14 3.09 1.88 -15.49
CA PHE A 14 4.47 1.54 -15.14
C PHE A 14 5.33 1.31 -16.38
N ARG A 15 4.88 0.51 -17.37
CA ARG A 15 5.65 0.28 -18.60
C ARG A 15 5.84 1.53 -19.44
N ASN A 16 4.82 2.38 -19.56
CA ASN A 16 4.93 3.64 -20.28
C ASN A 16 5.94 4.58 -19.62
N THR A 17 5.96 4.60 -18.28
CA THR A 17 6.93 5.37 -17.49
C THR A 17 8.34 4.82 -17.68
N GLU A 18 8.53 3.50 -17.66
CA GLU A 18 9.83 2.88 -17.95
C GLU A 18 10.34 3.26 -19.33
N LYS A 19 9.49 3.14 -20.36
CA LYS A 19 9.85 3.51 -21.73
C LYS A 19 10.28 4.97 -21.82
N ALA A 20 9.52 5.88 -21.22
CA ALA A 20 9.86 7.30 -21.19
C ALA A 20 11.15 7.59 -20.42
N HIS A 21 11.43 6.86 -19.33
CA HIS A 21 12.68 6.98 -18.58
C HIS A 21 13.88 6.52 -19.41
N GLN A 22 13.78 5.37 -20.09
CA GLN A 22 14.82 4.84 -20.98
C GLN A 22 15.14 5.81 -22.12
N GLU A 23 14.10 6.40 -22.73
CA GLU A 23 14.25 7.43 -23.79
C GLU A 23 14.94 8.70 -23.27
N ALA A 24 14.62 9.14 -22.04
CA ALA A 24 15.21 10.33 -21.45
C ALA A 24 16.67 10.15 -21.00
N ARG A 25 17.08 8.92 -20.60
CA ARG A 25 18.41 8.66 -20.01
C ARG A 25 19.37 7.83 -20.86
N GLY A 26 18.93 7.30 -22.00
CA GLY A 26 19.81 6.60 -22.96
C GLY A 26 20.35 5.25 -22.49
N GLY A 27 19.65 4.54 -21.61
CA GLY A 27 20.07 3.25 -21.02
C GLY A 27 18.96 2.52 -20.24
N SER A 28 19.26 1.38 -19.62
CA SER A 28 18.32 0.57 -18.82
C SER A 28 17.76 1.38 -17.65
N GLY A 29 16.45 1.62 -17.67
CA GLY A 29 15.86 2.65 -16.81
C GLY A 29 15.93 2.38 -15.31
N ARG A 30 15.99 1.12 -14.88
CA ARG A 30 16.03 0.77 -13.44
C ARG A 30 17.43 0.52 -12.87
N ASP A 31 18.48 0.58 -13.70
CA ASP A 31 19.87 0.59 -13.22
C ASP A 31 20.31 2.01 -12.76
N ASP A 32 19.43 3.00 -12.91
CA ASP A 32 19.60 4.37 -12.43
C ASP A 32 19.32 4.48 -10.91
N PRO A 33 20.26 4.93 -10.07
CA PRO A 33 20.04 5.03 -8.63
C PRO A 33 18.88 5.97 -8.23
N ASP A 34 18.49 6.90 -9.12
CA ASP A 34 17.40 7.85 -8.89
C ASP A 34 16.11 7.47 -9.65
N TRP A 35 15.97 6.22 -10.11
CA TRP A 35 14.83 5.80 -10.93
C TRP A 35 13.50 6.06 -10.22
N SER A 36 13.41 5.74 -8.92
CA SER A 36 12.16 5.85 -8.15
C SER A 36 11.71 7.29 -7.99
N ILE A 37 12.66 8.22 -7.88
CA ILE A 37 12.42 9.66 -7.80
C ILE A 37 11.76 10.14 -9.10
N TRP A 38 12.35 9.78 -10.24
CA TRP A 38 11.83 10.17 -11.55
C TRP A 38 10.47 9.54 -11.84
N TYR A 39 10.31 8.25 -11.50
CA TYR A 39 9.05 7.54 -11.66
C TYR A 39 7.95 8.21 -10.83
N ALA A 40 8.22 8.57 -9.58
CA ALA A 40 7.25 9.26 -8.74
C ALA A 40 6.79 10.60 -9.34
N ASP A 41 7.72 11.39 -9.88
CA ASP A 41 7.39 12.67 -10.52
C ASP A 41 6.51 12.50 -11.78
N GLN A 42 6.70 11.41 -12.54
CA GLN A 42 5.92 11.14 -13.75
C GLN A 42 4.60 10.40 -13.48
N LEU A 43 4.55 9.55 -12.47
CA LEU A 43 3.40 8.68 -12.18
C LEU A 43 2.33 9.33 -11.31
N ALA A 44 2.67 10.31 -10.46
CA ALA A 44 1.73 10.88 -9.50
C ALA A 44 0.42 11.38 -10.16
N GLY A 45 0.54 12.15 -11.24
CA GLY A 45 -0.62 12.65 -11.98
C GLY A 45 -1.44 11.54 -12.66
N PRO A 46 -0.82 10.67 -13.49
CA PRO A 46 -1.51 9.55 -14.11
C PRO A 46 -2.17 8.57 -13.14
N LEU A 47 -1.55 8.30 -11.98
CA LEU A 47 -2.15 7.44 -10.94
C LEU A 47 -3.42 8.06 -10.36
N GLU A 48 -3.42 9.36 -10.06
CA GLU A 48 -4.62 10.05 -9.57
C GLU A 48 -5.72 10.08 -10.65
N GLN A 49 -5.35 10.38 -11.91
CA GLN A 49 -6.31 10.56 -13.00
C GLN A 49 -6.92 9.25 -13.54
N GLN A 50 -6.14 8.16 -13.58
CA GLN A 50 -6.55 6.93 -14.25
C GLN A 50 -6.85 5.78 -13.29
N ALA A 51 -6.23 5.77 -12.11
CA ALA A 51 -6.41 4.74 -11.09
C ALA A 51 -7.10 5.27 -9.82
N GLY A 52 -7.38 6.57 -9.72
CA GLY A 52 -7.96 7.19 -8.53
C GLY A 52 -7.03 7.14 -7.31
N MET A 53 -5.74 6.85 -7.50
CA MET A 53 -4.78 6.70 -6.41
C MET A 53 -3.94 7.95 -6.28
N LYS A 54 -4.11 8.66 -5.17
CA LYS A 54 -3.33 9.85 -4.85
C LYS A 54 -2.14 9.50 -3.98
N PHE A 55 -0.99 10.09 -4.26
CA PHE A 55 0.21 9.91 -3.44
C PHE A 55 0.89 11.24 -3.16
N ASP A 56 1.49 11.37 -1.98
CA ASP A 56 2.57 12.32 -1.82
C ASP A 56 3.87 11.78 -2.46
N ARG A 57 4.81 12.68 -2.73
CA ARG A 57 6.04 12.32 -3.45
C ARG A 57 6.86 11.27 -2.72
N SER A 58 7.06 11.43 -1.42
CA SER A 58 7.85 10.50 -0.59
C SER A 58 7.20 9.12 -0.50
N GLN A 59 5.88 9.08 -0.35
CA GLN A 59 5.10 7.86 -0.29
C GLN A 59 5.20 7.10 -1.61
N LEU A 60 5.07 7.77 -2.75
CA LEU A 60 5.18 7.10 -4.05
C LEU A 60 6.59 6.57 -4.31
N ILE A 61 7.63 7.34 -3.98
CA ILE A 61 9.03 6.88 -4.05
C ILE A 61 9.22 5.61 -3.21
N PHE A 62 8.77 5.65 -1.95
CA PHE A 62 8.89 4.52 -1.04
C PHE A 62 8.12 3.31 -1.56
N SER A 63 6.91 3.51 -2.06
CA SER A 63 6.05 2.43 -2.59
C SER A 63 6.67 1.75 -3.80
N LEU A 64 7.25 2.53 -4.72
CA LEU A 64 7.98 2.01 -5.89
C LEU A 64 9.20 1.20 -5.46
N MET A 65 10.01 1.74 -4.53
CA MET A 65 11.18 1.04 -4.01
C MET A 65 10.80 -0.26 -3.30
N ASN A 66 9.73 -0.23 -2.49
CA ASN A 66 9.25 -1.42 -1.80
C ASN A 66 8.75 -2.47 -2.80
N ALA A 67 8.01 -2.08 -3.83
CA ALA A 67 7.58 -2.99 -4.89
C ALA A 67 8.77 -3.65 -5.62
N GLU A 68 9.85 -2.91 -5.88
CA GLU A 68 11.08 -3.48 -6.45
C GLU A 68 11.73 -4.50 -5.51
N LEU A 69 11.92 -4.12 -4.24
CA LEU A 69 12.52 -5.01 -3.25
C LEU A 69 11.71 -6.31 -3.09
N GLU A 70 10.39 -6.20 -3.06
CA GLU A 70 9.48 -7.33 -2.96
C GLU A 70 9.48 -8.19 -4.25
N HIS A 71 9.56 -7.58 -5.42
CA HIS A 71 9.67 -8.31 -6.69
C HIS A 71 10.95 -9.14 -6.75
N VAL A 72 12.09 -8.51 -6.45
CA VAL A 72 13.41 -9.17 -6.39
C VAL A 72 13.42 -10.30 -5.36
N ALA A 73 12.78 -10.11 -4.20
CA ALA A 73 12.78 -11.09 -3.13
C ALA A 73 11.82 -12.28 -3.37
N ARG A 74 10.62 -12.02 -3.90
CA ARG A 74 9.54 -13.03 -3.97
C ARG A 74 9.31 -13.61 -5.36
N ALA A 75 9.53 -12.83 -6.41
CA ALA A 75 9.13 -13.23 -7.76
C ALA A 75 10.03 -12.59 -8.85
N PRO A 76 11.36 -12.77 -8.79
CA PRO A 76 12.31 -12.06 -9.67
C PRO A 76 12.11 -12.38 -11.17
N ASP A 77 11.62 -13.58 -11.49
CA ASP A 77 11.36 -14.02 -12.87
C ASP A 77 9.96 -13.63 -13.40
N SER A 78 9.12 -13.03 -12.56
CA SER A 78 7.76 -12.61 -12.95
C SER A 78 7.77 -11.30 -13.71
N ASP A 79 6.68 -10.99 -14.43
CA ASP A 79 6.54 -9.68 -15.06
C ASP A 79 6.46 -8.58 -13.99
N TRP A 80 7.50 -7.75 -13.96
CA TRP A 80 7.67 -6.72 -12.95
C TRP A 80 6.51 -5.71 -12.91
N ALA A 81 5.93 -5.35 -14.06
CA ALA A 81 4.93 -4.30 -14.13
C ALA A 81 3.59 -4.82 -13.59
N GLU A 82 3.27 -6.07 -13.90
CA GLU A 82 2.12 -6.76 -13.30
C GLU A 82 2.32 -7.01 -11.81
N PHE A 83 3.54 -7.36 -11.39
CA PHE A 83 3.86 -7.50 -9.96
C PHE A 83 3.65 -6.17 -9.22
N TYR A 84 4.21 -5.07 -9.73
CA TYR A 84 4.04 -3.74 -9.15
C TYR A 84 2.56 -3.33 -9.11
N ALA A 85 1.81 -3.56 -10.19
CA ALA A 85 0.38 -3.29 -10.23
C ALA A 85 -0.37 -4.04 -9.12
N ASN A 86 -0.04 -5.32 -8.91
CA ASN A 86 -0.62 -6.10 -7.83
C ASN A 86 -0.25 -5.58 -6.46
N GLU A 87 1.01 -5.21 -6.24
CA GLU A 87 1.45 -4.62 -4.97
C GLU A 87 0.72 -3.30 -4.71
N PHE A 88 0.58 -2.43 -5.72
CA PHE A 88 -0.14 -1.17 -5.57
C PHE A 88 -1.63 -1.37 -5.32
N ILE A 89 -2.28 -2.33 -5.98
CA ILE A 89 -3.68 -2.67 -5.69
C ILE A 89 -3.82 -3.18 -4.26
N GLN A 90 -2.96 -4.11 -3.86
CA GLN A 90 -2.97 -4.64 -2.51
C GLN A 90 -2.75 -3.54 -1.48
N HIS A 91 -1.85 -2.58 -1.70
CA HIS A 91 -1.56 -1.57 -0.69
C HIS A 91 -2.50 -0.36 -0.72
N PHE A 92 -3.02 0.02 -1.89
CA PHE A 92 -3.65 1.34 -2.08
C PHE A 92 -5.03 1.31 -2.73
N ALA A 93 -5.48 0.19 -3.29
CA ALA A 93 -6.84 0.13 -3.81
C ALA A 93 -7.86 0.20 -2.66
N ALA A 94 -8.89 1.01 -2.88
CA ALA A 94 -10.07 1.04 -2.04
C ALA A 94 -10.78 -0.31 -2.06
N SER A 95 -11.52 -0.62 -1.00
CA SER A 95 -12.34 -1.83 -0.95
C SER A 95 -13.63 -1.63 -1.73
N ASP A 96 -13.93 -2.57 -2.65
CA ASP A 96 -15.22 -2.63 -3.36
C ASP A 96 -16.39 -3.03 -2.44
N SER A 97 -16.11 -3.50 -1.22
CA SER A 97 -17.10 -3.94 -0.23
C SER A 97 -16.91 -3.22 1.10
N ALA A 98 -16.56 -1.93 1.05
CA ALA A 98 -16.27 -1.10 2.22
C ALA A 98 -17.33 -1.23 3.33
N ALA A 99 -18.62 -1.27 3.00
CA ALA A 99 -19.69 -1.38 3.98
C ALA A 99 -19.68 -2.70 4.79
N ASP A 100 -19.09 -3.76 4.22
CA ASP A 100 -19.06 -5.11 4.79
C ASP A 100 -17.67 -5.50 5.31
N ASP A 101 -16.67 -4.63 5.16
CA ASP A 101 -15.32 -4.88 5.66
C ASP A 101 -15.33 -4.92 7.20
N ARG A 102 -14.59 -5.87 7.76
CA ARG A 102 -14.23 -5.84 9.18
C ARG A 102 -12.80 -5.34 9.33
N LEU A 103 -12.62 -4.37 10.21
CA LEU A 103 -11.34 -3.72 10.44
C LEU A 103 -10.81 -4.06 11.84
N ALA A 104 -9.50 -4.32 11.93
CA ALA A 104 -8.79 -4.40 13.20
C ALA A 104 -7.50 -3.59 13.15
N LEU A 105 -7.26 -2.72 14.12
CA LEU A 105 -6.02 -1.95 14.22
C LEU A 105 -5.15 -2.51 15.32
N TYR A 106 -3.97 -2.99 14.94
CA TYR A 106 -2.90 -3.29 15.89
C TYR A 106 -2.15 -2.00 16.20
N TYR A 107 -2.12 -1.65 17.49
CA TYR A 107 -1.57 -0.38 17.94
C TYR A 107 -0.90 -0.51 19.29
N MET A 108 -0.20 0.55 19.68
CA MET A 108 0.32 0.76 21.02
C MET A 108 -0.10 2.16 21.50
N PRO A 109 -0.59 2.32 22.74
CA PRO A 109 -1.10 3.60 23.25
C PRO A 109 -0.10 4.77 23.19
N SER A 110 1.19 4.49 23.35
CA SER A 110 2.26 5.49 23.34
C SER A 110 2.85 5.80 21.96
N CYS A 111 2.35 5.17 20.89
CA CYS A 111 2.90 5.32 19.55
C CYS A 111 2.33 6.55 18.82
N PRO A 112 3.15 7.56 18.47
CA PRO A 112 2.68 8.75 17.77
C PRO A 112 2.11 8.44 16.38
N PHE A 113 2.66 7.45 15.68
CA PHE A 113 2.14 7.02 14.37
C PHE A 113 0.76 6.35 14.49
N CYS A 114 0.49 5.66 15.60
CA CYS A 114 -0.85 5.10 15.87
C CYS A 114 -1.88 6.20 16.10
N TRP A 115 -1.49 7.32 16.72
CA TRP A 115 -2.41 8.44 16.97
C TRP A 115 -2.96 9.04 15.67
N ASN A 116 -2.14 9.11 14.61
CA ASN A 116 -2.61 9.58 13.29
C ASN A 116 -3.75 8.71 12.75
N VAL A 117 -3.60 7.39 12.83
CA VAL A 117 -4.62 6.43 12.37
C VAL A 117 -5.87 6.50 13.24
N LEU A 118 -5.69 6.54 14.56
CA LEU A 118 -6.78 6.64 15.54
C LEU A 118 -7.63 7.89 15.33
N ASP A 119 -7.01 9.03 15.03
CA ASP A 119 -7.72 10.28 14.74
C ASP A 119 -8.61 10.16 13.50
N VAL A 120 -8.11 9.54 12.44
CA VAL A 120 -8.88 9.29 11.21
C VAL A 120 -10.03 8.32 11.44
N ILE A 121 -9.79 7.20 12.15
CA ILE A 121 -10.85 6.25 12.54
C ILE A 121 -11.97 6.98 13.28
N LYS A 122 -11.60 7.83 14.25
CA LYS A 122 -12.56 8.59 15.05
C LYS A 122 -13.32 9.61 14.20
N ARG A 123 -12.63 10.34 13.32
CA ARG A 123 -13.22 11.37 12.45
C ARG A 123 -14.21 10.77 11.45
N LEU A 124 -13.91 9.59 10.92
CA LEU A 124 -14.76 8.87 9.98
C LEU A 124 -15.85 8.04 10.66
N GLY A 125 -15.81 7.91 12.00
CA GLY A 125 -16.81 7.15 12.76
C GLY A 125 -16.77 5.63 12.51
N LEU A 126 -15.60 5.09 12.16
CA LEU A 126 -15.44 3.69 11.77
C LEU A 126 -15.48 2.76 12.98
N GLN A 127 -16.11 1.59 12.79
CA GLN A 127 -16.04 0.50 13.76
C GLN A 127 -14.80 -0.34 13.49
N VAL A 128 -13.79 -0.20 14.35
CA VAL A 128 -12.50 -0.91 14.23
C VAL A 128 -12.21 -1.65 15.53
N GLU A 129 -11.86 -2.93 15.44
CA GLU A 129 -11.38 -3.71 16.59
C GLU A 129 -10.00 -3.21 17.00
N MET A 130 -9.88 -2.72 18.24
CA MET A 130 -8.62 -2.20 18.77
C MET A 130 -7.79 -3.31 19.42
N ARG A 131 -6.61 -3.61 18.86
CA ARG A 131 -5.72 -4.69 19.31
C ARG A 131 -4.41 -4.09 19.87
N ASP A 132 -4.38 -3.87 21.19
CA ASP A 132 -3.19 -3.33 21.88
C ASP A 132 -2.10 -4.41 22.05
N VAL A 133 -0.99 -4.25 21.35
CA VAL A 133 0.13 -5.21 21.34
C VAL A 133 1.01 -5.15 22.59
N THR A 134 0.84 -4.13 23.43
CA THR A 134 1.54 -3.99 24.71
C THR A 134 0.77 -4.60 25.87
N ALA A 135 -0.56 -4.62 25.77
CA ALA A 135 -1.44 -5.23 26.77
C ALA A 135 -1.62 -6.74 26.53
N ASP A 136 -1.57 -7.19 25.27
CA ASP A 136 -1.82 -8.58 24.89
C ASP A 136 -0.70 -9.16 24.03
N ARG A 137 0.07 -10.08 24.63
CA ARG A 137 1.17 -10.77 23.94
C ARG A 137 0.67 -11.59 22.74
N ALA A 138 -0.54 -12.13 22.78
CA ALA A 138 -1.09 -12.90 21.66
C ALA A 138 -1.24 -12.02 20.41
N ARG A 139 -1.61 -10.74 20.54
CA ARG A 139 -1.70 -9.80 19.42
C ARG A 139 -0.34 -9.46 18.83
N ARG A 140 0.67 -9.34 19.71
CA ARG A 140 2.05 -9.14 19.28
C ARG A 140 2.59 -10.34 18.52
N ASP A 141 2.33 -11.55 19.02
CA ASP A 141 2.76 -12.79 18.39
C ASP A 141 2.02 -13.00 17.05
N GLU A 142 0.74 -12.63 16.95
CA GLU A 142 -0.05 -12.64 15.70
C GLU A 142 0.56 -11.70 14.63
N LEU A 143 1.01 -10.50 15.00
CA LEU A 143 1.74 -9.62 14.07
C LEU A 143 3.08 -10.21 13.64
N MET A 144 3.81 -10.81 14.57
CA MET A 144 5.09 -11.45 14.26
C MET A 144 4.91 -12.57 13.24
N GLU A 145 3.88 -13.40 13.40
CA GLU A 145 3.59 -14.50 12.49
C GLU A 145 3.14 -13.98 11.11
N ALA A 146 2.24 -13.00 11.08
CA ALA A 146 1.69 -12.49 9.83
C ALA A 146 2.68 -11.63 9.02
N ARG A 147 3.57 -10.87 9.69
CA ARG A 147 4.39 -9.82 9.05
C ARG A 147 5.90 -9.98 9.27
N GLY A 148 6.32 -10.94 10.08
CA GLY A 148 7.72 -11.14 10.46
C GLY A 148 8.29 -10.06 11.38
N ARG A 149 7.50 -9.06 11.76
CA ARG A 149 7.91 -7.93 12.61
C ARG A 149 6.72 -7.41 13.44
N PRO A 150 6.92 -6.96 14.69
CA PRO A 150 5.83 -6.52 15.56
C PRO A 150 5.71 -5.00 15.51
N THR A 151 5.85 -4.40 14.32
CA THR A 151 5.79 -2.95 14.13
C THR A 151 4.34 -2.50 14.08
N VAL A 152 4.03 -1.36 14.68
CA VAL A 152 2.69 -0.75 14.70
C VAL A 152 2.76 0.71 14.21
N PRO A 153 1.70 1.27 13.63
CA PRO A 153 0.37 0.67 13.42
C PRO A 153 0.33 -0.34 12.25
N VAL A 154 -0.58 -1.31 12.36
CA VAL A 154 -0.96 -2.20 11.25
C VAL A 154 -2.47 -2.35 11.23
N LEU A 155 -3.10 -2.00 10.12
CA LEU A 155 -4.52 -2.24 9.88
C LEU A 155 -4.69 -3.61 9.22
N ARG A 156 -5.56 -4.44 9.79
CA ARG A 156 -6.01 -5.69 9.17
C ARG A 156 -7.43 -5.50 8.65
N ILE A 157 -7.63 -5.85 7.39
CA ILE A 157 -8.89 -5.69 6.67
C ILE A 157 -9.36 -7.08 6.25
N TYR A 158 -10.59 -7.41 6.62
CA TYR A 158 -11.26 -8.64 6.17
C TYR A 158 -12.43 -8.25 5.28
N SER A 159 -12.32 -8.60 4.01
CA SER A 159 -13.41 -8.39 3.05
C SER A 159 -14.31 -9.62 2.99
N PRO A 160 -15.62 -9.46 2.72
CA PRO A 160 -16.59 -10.56 2.71
C PRO A 160 -16.26 -11.68 1.71
N GLY A 161 -15.44 -11.38 0.69
CA GLY A 161 -14.92 -12.37 -0.27
C GLY A 161 -13.84 -13.32 0.29
N GLY A 162 -13.54 -13.27 1.59
CA GLY A 162 -12.50 -14.07 2.23
C GLY A 162 -11.08 -13.54 2.02
N GLU A 163 -10.96 -12.37 1.40
CA GLU A 163 -9.67 -11.69 1.23
C GLU A 163 -9.27 -11.02 2.55
N GLU A 164 -8.02 -11.27 2.95
CA GLU A 164 -7.44 -10.73 4.15
C GLU A 164 -6.20 -9.91 3.79
N ARG A 165 -6.18 -8.64 4.19
CA ARG A 165 -5.09 -7.72 3.92
C ARG A 165 -4.50 -7.16 5.20
N TRP A 166 -3.17 -7.05 5.23
CA TRP A 166 -2.42 -6.40 6.30
C TRP A 166 -1.71 -5.16 5.78
N MET A 167 -2.13 -3.99 6.21
CA MET A 167 -1.61 -2.71 5.78
C MET A 167 -0.73 -2.11 6.88
N PRO A 168 0.61 -2.10 6.72
CA PRO A 168 1.52 -1.40 7.62
C PRO A 168 1.50 0.11 7.29
N GLU A 169 2.35 0.87 7.97
CA GLU A 169 2.61 2.29 7.73
C GLU A 169 1.42 3.22 7.99
N SER A 170 1.60 4.13 8.95
CA SER A 170 0.50 5.01 9.39
C SER A 170 -0.07 5.89 8.28
N GLN A 171 0.75 6.35 7.33
CA GLN A 171 0.31 7.20 6.23
C GLN A 171 -0.53 6.41 5.21
N ASP A 172 -0.10 5.19 4.87
CA ASP A 172 -0.84 4.31 3.97
C ASP A 172 -2.20 3.95 4.56
N ILE A 173 -2.22 3.59 5.85
CA ILE A 173 -3.47 3.33 6.58
C ILE A 173 -4.39 4.55 6.57
N VAL A 174 -3.88 5.74 6.89
CA VAL A 174 -4.67 6.98 6.89
C VAL A 174 -5.27 7.23 5.50
N HIS A 175 -4.45 7.14 4.46
CA HIS A 175 -4.90 7.37 3.09
C HIS A 175 -5.95 6.35 2.67
N TYR A 176 -5.72 5.07 2.95
CA TYR A 176 -6.69 4.00 2.66
C TYR A 176 -8.03 4.24 3.34
N LEU A 177 -8.01 4.57 4.64
CA LEU A 177 -9.24 4.82 5.39
C LEU A 177 -10.02 6.01 4.83
N GLN A 178 -9.33 7.08 4.43
CA GLN A 178 -9.95 8.26 3.82
C GLN A 178 -10.51 7.95 2.43
N SER A 179 -9.77 7.26 1.58
CA SER A 179 -10.20 6.98 0.21
C SER A 179 -11.31 5.93 0.14
N THR A 180 -11.39 5.04 1.13
CA THR A 180 -12.37 3.95 1.17
C THR A 180 -13.64 4.30 1.95
N TYR A 181 -13.52 5.05 3.06
CA TYR A 181 -14.63 5.32 3.98
C TYR A 181 -14.91 6.80 4.25
N GLY A 182 -14.19 7.72 3.58
CA GLY A 182 -14.41 9.17 3.66
C GLY A 182 -15.31 9.68 2.55
#